data_AF-A0A8J4VET1-F1
#
_entry.id   AF-A0A8J4VET1-F1
#
_cell.length_a   1.000
_cell.length_b   1.000
_cell.length_c   1.000
_cell.angle_alpha   90.00
_cell.angle_beta   90.00
_cell.angle_gamma   90.00
#
_symmetry.space_group_name_H-M   'P 1'
#
loop_
_entity.id
_entity.type
_entity.pdbx_description
1 polymer ?
#
loop_
_entity_poly.entity_id
_entity_poly.type
_entity_poly.pdbx_seq_one_letter_code
_entity_poly.pdbx_strand_id
1 'polypeptide(L)'
;MVVLARSKAMNGMYEAKTTEAIAVKEGILLARERGINHVIIESDSLLVVQVVNTNLNMGELGASIQGIIGLLRAFGSWNLKHMKREYNRATHELAQIAKAAEAT
;
A
#
# COMPACT_ATOMS: atom_id res chain seq x y z
N MET A 1 18.86 -0.63 -7.39
CA MET A 1 17.41 -0.79 -7.15
C MET A 1 17.25 -1.34 -5.74
N VAL A 2 16.50 -0.66 -4.87
CA VAL A 2 16.24 -1.10 -3.49
C VAL A 2 14.78 -1.52 -3.39
N VAL A 3 14.52 -2.67 -2.79
CA VAL A 3 13.16 -3.14 -2.51
C VAL A 3 12.87 -2.89 -1.03
N LEU A 4 11.74 -2.25 -0.75
CA LEU A 4 11.26 -2.00 0.59
C LEU A 4 9.95 -2.76 0.80
N ALA A 5 9.83 -3.41 1.95
CA ALA A 5 8.60 -4.06 2.37
C ALA A 5 8.32 -3.74 3.84
N ARG A 6 7.04 -3.58 4.17
CA ARG A 6 6.57 -3.38 5.54
C ARG A 6 5.39 -4.31 5.77
N SER A 7 5.39 -4.97 6.92
CA SER A 7 4.24 -5.68 7.44
C SER A 7 3.72 -4.94 8.67
N LYS A 8 2.40 -4.78 8.78
CA LYS A 8 1.76 -4.16 9.92
C LYS A 8 0.53 -4.97 10.30
N ALA A 9 0.50 -5.35 11.56
CA ALA A 9 -0.60 -6.08 12.14
C ALA A 9 -1.77 -5.11 12.43
N MET A 10 -3.01 -5.55 12.25
CA MET A 10 -4.19 -4.68 12.22
C MET A 10 -5.26 -5.21 13.18
N ASN A 11 -5.49 -4.45 14.26
CA ASN A 11 -6.53 -4.77 15.23
C ASN A 11 -7.92 -4.46 14.66
N GLY A 12 -8.72 -5.49 14.37
CA GLY A 12 -10.14 -5.37 13.98
C GLY A 12 -10.50 -6.07 12.67
N MET A 13 -11.79 -6.12 12.34
CA MET A 13 -12.29 -6.66 11.07
C MET A 13 -12.34 -5.54 10.03
N TYR A 14 -11.35 -5.51 9.15
CA TYR A 14 -11.31 -4.60 8.00
C TYR A 14 -11.69 -5.34 6.72
N GLU A 15 -12.43 -4.66 5.85
CA GLU A 15 -12.62 -5.15 4.48
C GLU A 15 -11.28 -5.17 3.74
N ALA A 16 -11.12 -6.14 2.83
CA ALA A 16 -9.90 -6.29 2.04
C ALA A 16 -9.49 -4.98 1.35
N LYS A 17 -10.46 -4.23 0.78
CA LYS A 17 -10.21 -2.94 0.13
C LYS A 17 -9.54 -1.91 1.05
N THR A 18 -9.93 -1.89 2.32
CA THR A 18 -9.41 -0.98 3.34
C THR A 18 -8.02 -1.40 3.78
N THR A 19 -7.80 -2.69 4.01
CA THR A 19 -6.49 -3.24 4.37
C THR A 19 -5.46 -2.97 3.28
N GLU A 20 -5.83 -3.12 2.01
CA GLU A 20 -4.95 -2.85 0.87
C GLU A 20 -4.58 -1.36 0.74
N ALA A 21 -5.54 -0.45 0.94
CA ALA A 21 -5.26 0.98 0.96
C ALA A 21 -4.29 1.35 2.10
N ILE A 22 -4.45 0.74 3.27
CA ILE A 22 -3.55 0.93 4.41
C ILE A 22 -2.16 0.38 4.11
N ALA A 23 -2.07 -0.82 3.51
CA ALA A 23 -0.79 -1.41 3.12
C ALA A 23 -0.02 -0.51 2.14
N VAL A 24 -0.70 0.05 1.13
CA VAL A 24 -0.11 1.03 0.20
C VAL A 24 0.39 2.27 0.95
N LYS A 25 -0.42 2.82 1.86
CA LYS A 25 -0.01 3.98 2.68
C LYS A 25 1.23 3.68 3.52
N GLU A 26 1.30 2.51 4.15
CA GLU A 26 2.43 2.09 4.97
C GLU A 26 3.70 1.88 4.15
N GLY A 27 3.61 1.32 2.94
CA GLY A 27 4.74 1.23 2.01
C GLY A 27 5.27 2.60 1.57
N ILE A 28 4.36 3.55 1.31
CA ILE A 28 4.70 4.93 0.99
C ILE A 28 5.43 5.62 2.16
N LEU A 29 4.92 5.46 3.38
CA LEU A 29 5.56 6.02 4.58
C LEU A 29 6.95 5.43 4.79
N LEU A 30 7.13 4.11 4.63
CA LEU A 30 8.43 3.48 4.70
C LEU A 30 9.41 4.08 3.68
N ALA A 31 8.99 4.29 2.44
CA ALA A 31 9.86 4.91 1.42
C ALA A 31 10.29 6.33 1.80
N ARG A 32 9.39 7.11 2.41
CA ARG A 32 9.69 8.47 2.91
C ARG A 32 10.68 8.43 4.08
N GLU A 33 10.47 7.55 5.05
CA GLU A 33 11.38 7.36 6.18
C GLU A 33 12.79 6.98 5.74
N ARG A 34 12.92 6.29 4.60
CA ARG A 34 14.20 5.91 3.99
C ARG A 34 14.76 6.96 3.04
N GLY A 35 14.12 8.12 2.90
CA GLY A 35 14.57 9.21 2.03
C GLY A 35 14.56 8.87 0.54
N ILE A 36 13.76 7.88 0.12
CA ILE A 36 13.66 7.52 -1.30
C ILE A 36 12.79 8.56 -2.00
N ASN A 37 13.31 9.19 -3.06
CA ASN A 37 12.61 10.26 -3.78
C ASN A 37 11.89 9.79 -5.06
N HIS A 38 12.21 8.59 -5.54
CA HIS A 38 11.65 8.01 -6.77
C HIS A 38 11.13 6.61 -6.46
N VAL A 39 9.82 6.40 -6.54
CA VAL A 39 9.19 5.16 -6.08
C VAL A 39 8.33 4.49 -7.14
N ILE A 40 8.39 3.17 -7.19
CA ILE A 40 7.41 2.34 -7.86
C ILE A 40 6.69 1.58 -6.76
N ILE A 41 5.37 1.70 -6.72
CA ILE A 41 4.52 1.05 -5.74
C ILE A 41 3.72 -0.02 -6.47
N GLU A 42 3.75 -1.23 -5.93
CA GLU A 42 3.08 -2.39 -6.50
C GLU A 42 2.02 -2.88 -5.53
N SER A 43 0.78 -3.03 -6.00
CA SER A 43 -0.35 -3.53 -5.20
C SER A 43 -1.15 -4.56 -5.99
N ASP A 44 -1.61 -5.61 -5.31
CA ASP A 44 -2.53 -6.61 -5.86
C ASP A 44 -4.01 -6.16 -5.79
N SER A 45 -4.28 -4.94 -5.30
CA SER A 45 -5.60 -4.33 -5.33
C SER A 45 -5.79 -3.44 -6.55
N LEU A 46 -6.43 -3.97 -7.59
CA LEU A 46 -6.78 -3.20 -8.78
C LEU A 46 -7.62 -1.95 -8.43
N LEU A 47 -8.54 -2.07 -7.47
CA LEU A 47 -9.36 -0.96 -7.00
C LEU A 47 -8.51 0.19 -6.47
N VAL A 48 -7.55 -0.09 -5.57
CA VAL A 48 -6.69 0.95 -4.98
C VAL A 48 -5.84 1.61 -6.07
N VAL A 49 -5.28 0.83 -6.99
CA VAL A 49 -4.50 1.34 -8.12
C VAL A 49 -5.33 2.26 -9.01
N GLN A 50 -6.55 1.85 -9.36
CA GLN A 50 -7.45 2.66 -10.19
C GLN A 50 -7.86 3.95 -9.49
N VAL A 51 -8.26 3.88 -8.22
CA VAL A 51 -8.75 5.05 -7.48
C VAL A 51 -7.63 6.07 -7.25
N VAL A 52 -6.41 5.65 -6.92
CA VAL A 52 -5.26 6.55 -6.76
C VAL A 52 -4.85 7.17 -8.10
N ASN A 53 -4.81 6.39 -9.18
CA ASN A 53 -4.34 6.88 -10.49
C ASN A 53 -5.37 7.77 -11.19
N THR A 54 -6.66 7.49 -11.05
CA THR A 54 -7.73 8.27 -11.68
C THR A 54 -8.24 9.41 -10.81
N ASN A 55 -8.04 9.34 -9.49
CA ASN A 55 -8.61 10.25 -8.51
C ASN A 55 -10.16 10.34 -8.58
N LEU A 56 -10.81 9.27 -9.04
CA LEU A 56 -12.28 9.16 -9.19
C LEU A 56 -12.83 8.08 -8.25
N ASN A 57 -14.13 8.18 -7.92
CA ASN A 57 -14.89 7.20 -7.13
C ASN A 57 -14.29 6.88 -5.75
N MET A 58 -14.03 7.94 -4.98
CA MET A 58 -13.41 7.88 -3.66
C MET A 58 -14.28 7.17 -2.60
N GLY A 59 -15.62 7.18 -2.71
CA GLY A 59 -16.53 6.43 -1.83
C GLY A 59 -16.15 6.47 -0.34
N GLU A 60 -16.26 5.33 0.36
CA GLU A 60 -15.85 5.17 1.77
C GLU A 60 -14.31 5.24 1.98
N LEU A 61 -13.52 5.03 0.92
CA LEU A 61 -12.05 5.06 0.98
C LEU A 61 -11.48 6.48 0.79
N GLY A 62 -12.32 7.48 0.55
CA GLY A 62 -11.89 8.77 0.04
C GLY A 62 -10.89 9.51 0.92
N ALA A 63 -11.13 9.51 2.24
CA ALA A 63 -10.20 10.12 3.18
C ALA A 63 -8.82 9.44 3.17
N SER A 64 -8.80 8.11 3.09
CA SER A 64 -7.55 7.32 3.03
C SER A 64 -6.79 7.58 1.73
N ILE A 65 -7.49 7.57 0.59
CA ILE A 65 -6.91 7.82 -0.74
C ILE A 65 -6.36 9.24 -0.83
N GLN A 66 -7.10 10.24 -0.35
CA GLN A 66 -6.64 11.62 -0.37
C GLN A 66 -5.37 11.81 0.48
N GLY A 67 -5.29 11.11 1.62
CA GLY A 67 -4.06 11.02 2.40
C GLY A 67 -2.90 10.37 1.64
N ILE A 68 -3.15 9.28 0.92
CA ILE A 68 -2.14 8.61 0.06
C ILE A 68 -1.64 9.56 -1.04
N ILE A 69 -2.54 10.21 -1.77
CA ILE A 69 -2.18 11.17 -2.83
C ILE A 69 -1.38 12.33 -2.25
N GLY A 70 -1.76 12.84 -1.08
CA GLY A 70 -1.02 13.88 -0.37
C GLY A 70 0.43 13.46 -0.05
N LEU A 71 0.63 12.22 0.40
CA LEU A 71 1.97 11.68 0.65
C LEU A 71 2.77 11.49 -0.64
N LEU A 72 2.12 11.07 -1.72
CA LEU A 72 2.77 10.82 -3.02
C LEU A 72 3.33 12.09 -3.66
N ARG A 73 2.71 13.25 -3.41
CA ARG A 73 3.19 14.56 -3.91
C ARG A 73 4.56 14.96 -3.36
N ALA A 74 5.03 14.33 -2.28
CA ALA A 74 6.33 14.62 -1.69
C ALA A 74 7.49 13.93 -2.42
N PHE A 75 7.22 12.98 -3.33
CA PHE A 75 8.25 12.32 -4.14
C PHE A 75 8.53 13.11 -5.42
N GLY A 76 9.79 13.13 -5.85
CA GLY A 76 10.18 13.66 -7.15
C GLY A 76 9.59 12.87 -8.32
N SER A 77 9.38 11.56 -8.16
CA SER A 77 8.51 10.78 -9.05
C SER A 77 7.91 9.57 -8.37
N TRP A 78 6.71 9.18 -8.80
CA TRP A 78 6.05 7.97 -8.32
C TRP A 78 5.26 7.29 -9.44
N ASN A 79 5.10 5.97 -9.35
CA ASN A 79 4.24 5.20 -10.22
C ASN A 79 3.57 4.09 -9.40
N LEU A 80 2.25 4.01 -9.43
CA LEU A 80 1.48 2.96 -8.77
C LEU A 80 0.96 1.97 -9.83
N LYS A 81 1.37 0.70 -9.70
CA LYS A 81 1.04 -0.37 -10.65
C LYS A 81 0.28 -1.49 -9.96
N HIS A 82 -0.63 -2.08 -10.72
CA HIS A 82 -1.28 -3.31 -10.32
C HIS A 82 -0.39 -4.51 -10.67
N MET A 83 -0.15 -5.38 -9.69
CA MET A 83 0.62 -6.61 -9.81
C MET A 83 -0.26 -7.78 -9.39
N LYS A 84 -0.36 -8.83 -10.20
CA LYS A 84 -1.12 -10.02 -9.76
C LYS A 84 -0.44 -10.62 -8.53
N ARG A 85 -1.27 -11.12 -7.62
CA ARG A 85 -0.85 -11.72 -6.34
C ARG A 85 0.23 -12.80 -6.48
N GLU A 86 0.18 -13.56 -7.57
CA GLU A 86 1.17 -14.60 -7.92
C GLU A 86 2.60 -14.05 -8.10
N TYR A 87 2.72 -12.80 -8.55
CA TYR A 87 4.00 -12.11 -8.71
C TYR A 87 4.39 -11.28 -7.47
N ASN A 88 3.53 -11.23 -6.44
CA ASN A 88 3.75 -10.49 -5.19
C ASN A 88 3.84 -11.41 -3.96
N ARG A 89 4.40 -12.61 -4.15
CA ARG A 89 4.46 -13.67 -3.13
C ARG A 89 5.17 -13.23 -1.85
N ALA A 90 6.24 -12.42 -1.95
CA ALA A 90 6.97 -11.90 -0.80
C ALA A 90 6.07 -11.03 0.11
N THR A 91 5.24 -10.17 -0.47
CA THR A 91 4.28 -9.34 0.30
C THR A 91 3.19 -10.20 0.94
N HIS A 92 2.72 -11.23 0.23
CA HIS A 92 1.78 -12.19 0.79
C HIS A 92 2.35 -12.95 1.99
N GLU A 93 3.59 -13.44 1.89
CA GLU A 93 4.29 -14.15 2.97
C GLU A 93 4.50 -13.23 4.19
N LEU A 94 4.92 -11.98 3.97
CA LEU A 94 5.06 -10.99 5.04
C LEU A 94 3.74 -10.68 5.76
N ALA A 95 2.62 -10.60 5.01
CA ALA A 95 1.29 -10.41 5.61
C ALA A 95 0.87 -11.61 6.47
N GLN A 96 1.16 -12.84 6.02
CA GLN A 96 0.88 -14.06 6.79
C GLN A 96 1.72 -14.10 8.08
N ILE A 97 3.01 -13.76 8.00
CA ILE A 97 3.90 -13.71 9.16
C ILE A 97 3.37 -12.71 10.21
N ALA A 98 2.99 -11.51 9.78
CA ALA A 98 2.43 -10.51 10.72
C ALA A 98 1.13 -10.97 11.36
N LYS A 99 0.26 -11.65 10.62
CA LYS A 99 -0.97 -12.23 11.15
C LYS A 99 -0.69 -13.33 12.20
N ALA A 100 0.33 -14.16 11.96
CA ALA A 100 0.73 -15.19 12.92
C ALA A 100 1.35 -14.61 14.20
N ALA A 101 2.10 -13.50 14.07
CA ALA A 101 2.73 -12.83 15.20
C ALA A 101 1.74 -12.20 16.20
N GLU A 102 0.49 -11.93 15.80
CA GLU A 102 -0.58 -11.48 16.70
C GLU A 102 -1.23 -12.60 17.51
N ALA A 103 -1.03 -13.87 17.12
CA ALA A 103 -1.66 -15.03 17.77
C ALA A 103 -0.84 -15.62 18.93
N THR A 104 0.24 -14.94 19.34
CA THR A 104 1.15 -15.36 20.42
C THR A 104 1.19 -14.30 21.50
#